data_AF-A0A412KR51-F1
#
_entry.id   AF-A0A412KR51-F1
#
_cell.length_a   1.000
_cell.length_b   1.000
_cell.length_c   1.000
_cell.angle_alpha   90.00
_cell.angle_beta   90.00
_cell.angle_gamma   90.00
#
_symmetry.space_group_name_H-M   'P 1'
#
loop_
_entity.id
_entity.type
_entity.pdbx_description
1 polymer ?
#
loop_
_entity_poly.entity_id
_entity_poly.type
_entity_poly.pdbx_seq_one_letter_code
_entity_poly.pdbx_strand_id
1 'polypeptide(L)' 'MCYHVGDHHQFKHPTKKGRVTITHPRKDIPLGTFKSILAQAGIVLP' A
#
# COMPACT_ATOMS: atom_id res chain seq x y z
N MET A 1 -12.63 -13.84 -3.11
CA MET A 1 -13.79 -13.31 -2.35
C MET A 1 -13.33 -12.05 -1.63
N CYS A 2 -13.47 -10.90 -2.28
CA CYS A 2 -12.89 -9.63 -1.84
C CYS A 2 -13.99 -8.82 -1.13
N TYR A 3 -13.91 -8.70 0.19
CA TYR A 3 -14.66 -7.70 0.96
C TYR A 3 -13.72 -6.49 1.13
N HIS A 4 -13.91 -5.43 0.37
CA HIS A 4 -13.45 -4.10 0.78
C HIS A 4 -14.46 -3.04 0.35
N VAL A 5 -15.06 -2.42 1.36
CA VAL A 5 -15.96 -1.25 1.28
C VAL A 5 -15.19 -0.14 1.99
N GLY A 6 -14.53 0.76 1.24
CA GLY A 6 -13.89 1.95 1.79
C GLY A 6 -12.62 2.40 1.08
N ASP A 7 -12.22 3.65 1.35
CA ASP A 7 -11.09 4.41 0.80
C ASP A 7 -9.68 3.82 1.07
N HIS A 8 -9.60 2.56 1.50
CA HIS A 8 -8.36 1.90 1.87
C HIS A 8 -8.27 0.56 1.15
N HIS A 9 -7.32 0.42 0.23
CA HIS A 9 -7.07 -0.80 -0.52
C HIS A 9 -5.94 -1.57 0.13
N GLN A 10 -6.20 -2.80 0.56
CA GLN A 10 -5.18 -3.69 1.12
C GLN A 10 -4.73 -4.69 0.06
N PHE A 11 -3.47 -4.57 -0.38
CA PHE A 11 -2.84 -5.46 -1.35
C PHE A 11 -2.08 -6.57 -0.63
N LYS A 12 -2.27 -7.80 -1.08
CA LYS A 12 -1.50 -8.96 -0.63
C LYS A 12 -0.57 -9.39 -1.76
N HIS A 13 0.72 -9.53 -1.47
CA HIS A 13 1.67 -10.08 -2.43
C HIS A 13 1.70 -11.62 -2.30
N PRO A 14 1.74 -12.38 -3.40
CA PRO A 14 1.73 -13.85 -3.34
C PRO A 14 3.04 -14.42 -2.76
N THR A 15 4.16 -13.75 -3.02
CA THR A 15 5.50 -14.22 -2.65
C THR A 15 6.02 -13.59 -1.35
N LYS A 16 5.61 -12.35 -1.04
CA LYS A 16 6.01 -11.64 0.19
C LYS A 16 4.94 -11.77 1.26
N LYS A 17 5.32 -12.23 2.44
CA LYS A 17 4.43 -12.27 3.61
C LYS A 17 4.20 -10.84 4.12
N GLY A 18 2.99 -10.33 3.93
CA GLY A 18 2.59 -8.99 4.37
C GLY A 18 1.36 -8.48 3.63
N ARG A 19 0.76 -7.42 4.14
CA ARG A 19 -0.29 -6.64 3.46
C ARG A 19 0.18 -5.21 3.33
N VAL A 20 0.06 -4.64 2.13
CA VAL A 20 0.37 -3.25 1.86
C VAL A 20 -0.94 -2.49 1.78
N THR A 21 -1.10 -1.48 2.63
CA THR A 21 -2.32 -0.66 2.66
C THR A 21 -2.09 0.62 1.89
N ILE A 22 -2.89 0.84 0.85
CA ILE A 22 -2.86 2.05 0.04
C ILE A 22 -4.17 2.80 0.26
N THR A 23 -4.10 4.07 0.61
CA THR A 23 -5.27 4.94 0.68
C THR A 23 -5.67 5.39 -0.74
N HIS A 24 -6.94 5.33 -1.08
CA HIS A 24 -7.50 5.72 -2.37
C HIS A 24 -8.79 6.50 -2.11
N PRO A 25 -9.08 7.66 -2.74
CA PRO A 25 -8.38 8.37 -3.80
C PRO A 25 -7.86 9.72 -3.30
N ARG A 26 -6.54 9.85 -3.14
CA ARG A 26 -5.90 11.16 -3.02
C ARG A 26 -4.84 11.27 -4.10
N LYS A 27 -4.96 12.31 -4.93
CA LYS A 27 -4.06 12.60 -6.07
C LYS A 27 -2.61 12.80 -5.62
N ASP A 28 -2.44 13.24 -4.37
CA ASP A 28 -1.15 13.48 -3.74
C ASP A 28 -1.03 12.68 -2.44
N ILE A 29 -0.18 11.66 -2.46
CA ILE A 29 0.23 10.92 -1.26
C ILE A 29 1.43 11.67 -0.67
N PRO A 30 1.38 12.13 0.58
CA PRO A 30 2.52 12.80 1.19
C PRO A 30 3.73 11.86 1.23
N LEU A 31 4.93 12.42 1.04
CA LEU A 31 6.19 11.67 0.95
C LEU A 31 6.42 10.69 2.11
N GLY A 32 5.97 11.04 3.32
CA GLY A 32 6.04 10.14 4.48
C GLY A 32 5.22 8.87 4.28
N THR A 33 3.97 9.00 3.83
CA THR A 33 3.10 7.86 3.52
C THR A 33 3.64 7.05 2.35
N PHE A 34 4.19 7.71 1.34
CA PHE A 34 4.84 7.01 0.22
C PHE A 34 6.05 6.17 0.69
N LYS A 35 6.92 6.71 1.54
CA LYS A 35 8.03 5.97 2.15
C LYS A 35 7.56 4.80 3.00
N SER A 36 6.49 4.98 3.79
CA SER A 36 5.90 3.88 4.57
C SER A 36 5.33 2.77 3.69
N ILE A 37 4.67 3.11 2.59
CA ILE A 37 4.18 2.13 1.61
C ILE A 37 5.34 1.38 0.96
N LEU A 38 6.42 2.07 0.57
CA LEU A 38 7.61 1.45 0.00
C LEU A 38 8.32 0.53 0.99
N ALA A 39 8.43 0.95 2.25
CA ALA A 39 8.99 0.13 3.33
C ALA A 39 8.14 -1.13 3.57
N GLN A 40 6.81 -1.01 3.59
CA GLN A 40 5.89 -2.15 3.69
C GLN A 40 5.96 -3.07 2.47
N ALA A 41 6.18 -2.51 1.27
CA ALA A 41 6.37 -3.28 0.06
C ALA A 41 7.77 -3.92 -0.04
N GLY A 42 8.73 -3.47 0.78
CA GLY A 42 10.13 -3.85 0.69
C GLY A 42 10.71 -3.56 -0.69
N ILE A 43 10.38 -2.39 -1.24
CA ILE A 43 10.88 -1.89 -2.54
C ILE A 43 11.85 -0.76 -2.21
N VAL A 44 13.11 -0.93 -2.61
CA VAL A 44 14.12 0.14 -2.55
C VAL A 44 14.16 0.77 -3.93
N LEU A 45 13.64 1.98 -4.06
CA LEU A 45 13.81 2.78 -5.27
C LEU A 45 15.15 3.53 -5.16
N PRO A 46 16.04 3.44 -6.15
CA PRO A 46 17.28 4.22 -6.21
C PRO A 46 17.01 5.73 -6.40
#